data_AF-R4X955-F1
#
_entry.id   AF-R4X955-F1
#
_cell.length_a   1.000
_cell.length_b   1.000
_cell.length_c   1.000
_cell.angle_alpha   90.00
_cell.angle_beta   90.00
_cell.angle_gamma   90.00
#
_symmetry.space_group_name_H-M   'P 1'
#
loop_
_entity.id
_entity.type
_entity.pdbx_description
1 polymer ?
#
loop_
_entity_poly.entity_id
_entity_poly.type
_entity_poly.pdbx_seq_one_letter_code
_entity_poly.pdbx_strand_id
1 'polypeptide(L)'
;MSGKSNRCRVYTYYDKTTKSEDTEALLQVWLKSWWALGLYPVILTNEISIKHPEYKSLRDKYADAGFSLERLDAILAMDYMNYEGMLTAPYVFPIASTNDAMLKQMRQCQVLDVMTKYRSSRDDIMRGSSMAYKILVKALVTYNGPVDKKRVGVLGIEGVPGANFRELEDTKTFAVYDKETVEKLYPKLYDGRPVGKGGKTFTFVKSELAALVNGHLQDNFLVNHRNGIEVLSPELAITDSDFTSRSSLRIAMELTRCNLTPLPKTCSPQHASSTTKCFDCTQLISSAIIKPVTGFVPKNATFFIGSVPHPLTLLALEKMTTELDAATIRDSKQNAWSKGTLTQALPRHSGAIQGLVFLSNSLYSHEDLQLPDAHMWHLLEQDVDAGEAEYTFGFSLPELKTSLDQLAQSSKQKSTKFQENFAEIKALVGQPLEKKVTSKAMEVTEAWSQYDAGAHQLIKNYIRYRSATLQAMKRENSGAFVVLALN
;
A
#
# COMPACT_ATOMS: atom_id res chain seq x y z
N MET A 1 -9.41 -12.45 -18.54
CA MET A 1 -9.06 -11.13 -17.94
C MET A 1 -7.55 -10.97 -18.02
N SER A 2 -7.04 -10.19 -18.98
CA SER A 2 -5.58 -9.99 -19.12
C SER A 2 -5.05 -9.21 -17.91
N GLY A 3 -4.05 -9.76 -17.23
CA GLY A 3 -3.55 -9.30 -15.93
C GLY A 3 -2.78 -7.96 -15.92
N LYS A 4 -3.31 -6.90 -16.52
CA LYS A 4 -2.83 -5.53 -16.29
C LYS A 4 -3.60 -4.96 -15.10
N SER A 5 -2.86 -4.60 -14.04
CA SER A 5 -3.37 -3.85 -12.89
C SER A 5 -3.98 -2.53 -13.36
N ASN A 6 -5.23 -2.22 -12.99
CA ASN A 6 -5.89 -0.93 -13.24
C ASN A 6 -5.30 0.25 -12.43
N ARG A 7 -4.17 0.03 -11.74
CA ARG A 7 -3.49 1.03 -10.90
C ARG A 7 -2.52 1.85 -11.73
N CYS A 8 -2.51 3.16 -11.55
CA CYS A 8 -1.59 4.02 -12.28
C CYS A 8 -0.16 3.76 -11.86
N ARG A 9 0.74 3.74 -12.84
CA ARG A 9 2.14 3.47 -12.60
C ARG A 9 2.87 4.69 -12.04
N VAL A 10 3.68 4.43 -11.03
CA VAL A 10 4.64 5.39 -10.48
C VAL A 10 6.01 4.74 -10.52
N TYR A 11 6.98 5.44 -11.08
CA TYR A 11 8.32 4.96 -11.34
C TYR A 11 9.30 5.69 -10.44
N THR A 12 10.30 4.98 -9.97
CA THR A 12 11.51 5.58 -9.43
C THR A 12 12.73 4.97 -10.10
N TYR A 13 13.89 5.62 -9.99
CA TYR A 13 15.13 5.10 -10.56
C TYR A 13 16.10 4.70 -9.46
N TYR A 14 16.66 3.50 -9.60
CA TYR A 14 17.67 2.98 -8.70
C TYR A 14 18.74 2.20 -9.48
N ASP A 15 19.97 2.68 -9.36
CA ASP A 15 21.15 2.00 -9.89
C ASP A 15 21.74 1.07 -8.82
N LYS A 16 21.59 -0.24 -9.05
CA LYS A 16 22.12 -1.30 -8.18
C LYS A 16 23.65 -1.33 -8.13
N THR A 17 24.33 -0.77 -9.13
CA THR A 17 25.79 -0.88 -9.25
C THR A 17 26.56 0.07 -8.34
N THR A 18 25.89 1.09 -7.79
CA THR A 18 26.55 2.21 -7.11
C THR A 18 26.11 2.42 -5.65
N LYS A 19 25.21 1.59 -5.10
CA LYS A 19 24.52 1.90 -3.83
C LYS A 19 24.38 0.71 -2.85
N SER A 20 24.16 1.04 -1.56
CA SER A 20 24.20 0.13 -0.39
C SER A 20 22.84 -0.49 -0.02
N GLU A 21 22.87 -1.52 0.84
CA GLU A 21 21.69 -2.16 1.48
C GLU A 21 20.69 -1.15 2.08
N ASP A 22 21.18 -0.02 2.61
CA ASP A 22 20.34 1.04 3.19
C ASP A 22 19.40 1.68 2.16
N THR A 23 19.84 1.78 0.90
CA THR A 23 18.99 2.32 -0.16
C THR A 23 17.90 1.33 -0.52
N GLU A 24 18.17 0.03 -0.43
CA GLU A 24 17.16 -1.00 -0.64
C GLU A 24 16.08 -0.95 0.43
N ALA A 25 16.45 -0.75 1.71
CA ALA A 25 15.49 -0.57 2.79
C ALA A 25 14.56 0.63 2.54
N LEU A 26 15.10 1.76 2.11
CA LEU A 26 14.31 2.95 1.78
C LEU A 26 13.38 2.69 0.57
N LEU A 27 13.86 1.95 -0.43
CA LEU A 27 13.04 1.55 -1.59
C LEU A 27 11.90 0.60 -1.19
N GLN A 28 12.10 -0.30 -0.23
CA GLN A 28 11.00 -1.14 0.27
C GLN A 28 9.91 -0.31 0.94
N VAL A 29 10.29 0.71 1.73
CA VAL A 29 9.33 1.67 2.30
C VAL A 29 8.63 2.45 1.18
N TRP A 30 9.37 2.85 0.14
CA TRP A 30 8.84 3.56 -1.01
C TRP A 30 7.78 2.70 -1.74
N LEU A 31 8.13 1.46 -2.10
CA LEU A 31 7.21 0.51 -2.74
C LEU A 31 5.92 0.33 -1.93
N LYS A 32 6.01 0.13 -0.61
CA LYS A 32 4.83 -0.04 0.25
C LYS A 32 3.98 1.23 0.26
N SER A 33 4.59 2.40 0.48
CA SER A 33 3.88 3.67 0.62
C SER A 33 3.07 4.03 -0.63
N TRP A 34 3.63 3.87 -1.82
CA TRP A 34 2.94 4.16 -3.08
C TRP A 34 1.88 3.10 -3.42
N TRP A 35 2.14 1.83 -3.10
CA TRP A 35 1.15 0.77 -3.27
C TRP A 35 -0.11 0.99 -2.40
N ALA A 36 0.08 1.38 -1.15
CA ALA A 36 -1.02 1.69 -0.22
C ALA A 36 -1.84 2.92 -0.62
N LEU A 37 -1.43 3.67 -1.65
CA LEU A 37 -2.22 4.76 -2.21
C LEU A 37 -2.98 4.38 -3.48
N GLY A 38 -3.04 3.10 -3.82
CA GLY A 38 -3.72 2.66 -5.04
C GLY A 38 -2.85 2.76 -6.29
N LEU A 39 -1.55 3.06 -6.18
CA LEU A 39 -0.64 3.18 -7.32
C LEU A 39 0.16 1.87 -7.53
N TYR A 40 0.77 1.73 -8.71
CA TYR A 40 1.60 0.59 -9.09
C TYR A 40 3.07 1.03 -9.16
N PRO A 41 3.86 0.81 -8.10
CA PRO A 41 5.22 1.28 -8.01
C PRO A 41 6.20 0.38 -8.77
N VAL A 42 7.08 0.99 -9.57
CA VAL A 42 8.07 0.32 -10.43
C VAL A 42 9.44 0.97 -10.24
N ILE A 43 10.48 0.15 -10.16
CA ILE A 43 11.88 0.58 -10.03
C ILE A 43 12.55 0.39 -11.39
N LEU A 44 12.93 1.50 -12.00
CA LEU A 44 13.77 1.57 -13.19
C LEU A 44 15.23 1.37 -12.79
N THR A 45 15.96 0.61 -13.59
CA THR A 45 17.37 0.33 -13.37
C THR A 45 18.22 0.86 -14.52
N ASN A 46 19.52 1.03 -14.26
CA ASN A 46 20.49 1.49 -15.24
C ASN A 46 20.55 0.60 -16.51
N GLU A 47 20.19 -0.69 -16.40
CA GLU A 47 20.14 -1.63 -17.52
C GLU A 47 19.18 -1.21 -18.64
N ILE A 48 18.14 -0.44 -18.28
CA ILE A 48 17.19 0.11 -19.24
C ILE A 48 17.77 1.37 -19.87
N SER A 49 18.29 2.27 -19.05
CA SER A 49 18.82 3.58 -19.48
C SER A 49 19.96 3.44 -20.48
N ILE A 50 20.90 2.52 -20.25
CA ILE A 50 22.08 2.31 -21.13
C ILE A 50 21.67 1.90 -22.56
N LYS A 51 20.50 1.30 -22.75
CA LYS A 51 20.00 0.89 -24.07
C LYS A 51 19.47 2.06 -24.89
N HIS A 52 19.25 3.22 -24.28
CA HIS A 52 18.80 4.40 -24.98
C HIS A 52 19.90 4.92 -25.94
N PRO A 53 19.61 5.20 -27.23
CA PRO A 53 20.62 5.62 -28.21
C PRO A 53 21.42 6.86 -27.78
N GLU A 54 20.75 7.79 -27.11
CA GLU A 54 21.34 9.05 -26.62
C GLU A 54 21.96 8.95 -25.22
N TYR A 55 22.07 7.75 -24.64
CA TYR A 55 22.54 7.60 -23.26
C TYR A 55 23.94 8.18 -23.06
N LYS A 56 24.90 7.75 -23.89
CA LYS A 56 26.29 8.20 -23.78
C LYS A 56 26.44 9.68 -24.11
N SER A 57 25.82 10.13 -25.20
CA SER A 57 25.90 11.52 -25.66
C SER A 57 25.38 12.51 -24.61
N LEU A 58 24.21 12.23 -24.02
CA LEU A 58 23.63 13.09 -23.00
C LEU A 58 24.38 13.00 -21.68
N ARG A 59 24.79 11.80 -21.24
CA ARG A 59 25.56 11.66 -19.98
C ARG A 59 26.88 12.41 -20.05
N ASP A 60 27.62 12.28 -21.15
CA ASP A 60 28.88 13.01 -21.38
C ASP A 60 28.64 14.53 -21.42
N LYS A 61 27.59 14.97 -22.13
CA LYS A 61 27.21 16.39 -22.23
C LYS A 61 26.86 17.02 -20.89
N TYR A 62 26.20 16.29 -20.00
CA TYR A 62 25.68 16.81 -18.74
C TYR A 62 26.51 16.42 -17.50
N ALA A 63 27.60 15.64 -17.64
CA ALA A 63 28.45 15.18 -16.54
C ALA A 63 29.01 16.33 -15.66
N ASP A 64 29.45 17.41 -16.31
CA ASP A 64 30.07 18.58 -15.65
C ASP A 64 29.09 19.74 -15.42
N ALA A 65 27.85 19.57 -15.88
CA ALA A 65 26.82 20.60 -15.86
C ALA A 65 26.12 20.76 -14.50
N GLY A 66 26.50 19.97 -13.49
CA GLY A 66 25.79 19.91 -12.20
C GLY A 66 24.45 19.18 -12.30
N PHE A 67 24.19 18.50 -13.42
CA PHE A 67 22.97 17.73 -13.66
C PHE A 67 22.95 16.46 -12.81
N SER A 68 21.78 16.07 -12.33
CA SER A 68 21.61 14.75 -11.70
C SER A 68 21.58 13.67 -12.77
N LEU A 69 22.71 12.98 -12.97
CA LEU A 69 22.82 11.89 -13.94
C LEU A 69 21.80 10.78 -13.67
N GLU A 70 21.46 10.51 -12.41
CA GLU A 70 20.42 9.54 -12.05
C GLU A 70 19.05 9.92 -12.60
N ARG A 71 18.70 11.22 -12.60
CA ARG A 71 17.43 11.68 -13.19
C ARG A 71 17.47 11.65 -14.71
N LEU A 72 18.61 11.94 -15.31
CA LEU A 72 18.79 11.78 -16.77
C LEU A 72 18.55 10.32 -17.15
N ASP A 73 19.22 9.40 -16.46
CA ASP A 73 19.09 7.96 -16.67
C ASP A 73 17.62 7.52 -16.51
N ALA A 74 16.90 8.04 -15.51
CA ALA A 74 15.49 7.78 -15.30
C ALA A 74 14.61 8.26 -16.47
N ILE A 75 14.80 9.49 -16.94
CA ILE A 75 14.07 10.06 -18.09
C ILE A 75 14.34 9.24 -19.35
N LEU A 76 15.59 8.83 -19.58
CA LEU A 76 15.98 7.99 -20.72
C LEU A 76 15.35 6.60 -20.64
N ALA A 77 15.26 6.01 -19.45
CA ALA A 77 14.55 4.75 -19.25
C ALA A 77 13.05 4.87 -19.57
N MET A 78 12.42 5.98 -19.13
CA MET A 78 11.01 6.25 -19.43
C MET A 78 10.77 6.37 -20.95
N ASP A 79 11.61 7.13 -21.68
CA ASP A 79 11.50 7.26 -23.14
C ASP A 79 11.79 5.94 -23.87
N TYR A 80 12.88 5.26 -23.50
CA TYR A 80 13.27 3.99 -24.14
C TYR A 80 12.17 2.92 -24.06
N MET A 81 11.53 2.81 -22.90
CA MET A 81 10.45 1.84 -22.67
C MET A 81 9.09 2.32 -23.18
N ASN A 82 9.01 3.56 -23.70
CA ASN A 82 7.76 4.22 -24.08
C ASN A 82 6.75 4.21 -22.91
N TYR A 83 7.25 4.42 -21.68
CA TYR A 83 6.43 4.45 -20.49
C TYR A 83 5.72 5.79 -20.33
N GLU A 84 4.53 5.71 -19.76
CA GLU A 84 3.73 6.84 -19.32
C GLU A 84 3.48 6.75 -17.82
N GLY A 85 3.17 7.89 -17.21
CA GLY A 85 2.86 7.98 -15.79
C GLY A 85 3.84 8.86 -15.05
N MET A 86 3.98 8.57 -13.76
CA MET A 86 4.65 9.46 -12.82
C MET A 86 6.06 8.98 -12.53
N LEU A 87 7.08 9.80 -12.77
CA LEU A 87 8.44 9.55 -12.35
C LEU A 87 8.72 10.36 -11.08
N THR A 88 9.20 9.70 -10.03
CA THR A 88 9.49 10.31 -8.72
C THR A 88 10.86 9.89 -8.18
N ALA A 89 11.49 10.78 -7.43
CA ALA A 89 12.73 10.47 -6.74
C ALA A 89 12.52 9.43 -5.59
N PRO A 90 13.53 8.60 -5.28
CA PRO A 90 13.39 7.50 -4.32
C PRO A 90 13.24 7.97 -2.86
N TYR A 91 13.48 9.25 -2.58
CA TYR A 91 13.35 9.89 -1.27
C TYR A 91 12.05 10.71 -1.13
N VAL A 92 11.13 10.61 -2.09
CA VAL A 92 9.83 11.29 -2.05
C VAL A 92 8.75 10.31 -1.64
N PHE A 93 8.09 10.61 -0.53
CA PHE A 93 7.05 9.77 0.05
C PHE A 93 5.72 10.49 0.08
N PRO A 94 4.62 9.80 -0.20
CA PRO A 94 3.31 10.42 -0.20
C PRO A 94 2.73 10.37 1.22
N ILE A 95 2.97 11.44 1.98
CA ILE A 95 2.52 11.58 3.36
C ILE A 95 1.43 12.66 3.38
N ALA A 96 0.23 12.27 2.94
CA ALA A 96 -0.91 13.15 2.78
C ALA A 96 -2.13 12.64 3.55
N SER A 97 -3.17 13.48 3.57
CA SER A 97 -4.48 13.06 4.05
C SER A 97 -5.14 12.07 3.10
N THR A 98 -5.92 11.11 3.62
CA THR A 98 -6.72 10.17 2.81
C THR A 98 -7.67 10.87 1.83
N ASN A 99 -8.09 12.10 2.14
CA ASN A 99 -8.97 12.91 1.32
C ASN A 99 -8.24 13.94 0.43
N ASP A 100 -6.92 13.88 0.36
CA ASP A 100 -6.11 14.78 -0.46
C ASP A 100 -6.54 14.73 -1.94
N ALA A 101 -6.88 15.90 -2.49
CA ALA A 101 -7.40 16.03 -3.85
C ALA A 101 -6.35 15.64 -4.90
N MET A 102 -5.06 15.88 -4.61
CA MET A 102 -3.97 15.53 -5.50
C MET A 102 -3.85 14.01 -5.61
N LEU A 103 -3.89 13.28 -4.49
CA LEU A 103 -3.87 11.82 -4.51
C LEU A 103 -5.08 11.21 -5.23
N LYS A 104 -6.25 11.86 -5.14
CA LYS A 104 -7.44 11.46 -5.92
C LYS A 104 -7.19 11.61 -7.42
N GLN A 105 -6.64 12.74 -7.85
CA GLN A 105 -6.29 12.97 -9.26
C GLN A 105 -5.18 12.03 -9.77
N MET A 106 -4.23 11.67 -8.91
CA MET A 106 -3.15 10.75 -9.27
C MET A 106 -3.66 9.34 -9.57
N ARG A 107 -4.67 8.87 -8.85
CA ARG A 107 -5.29 7.54 -9.05
C ARG A 107 -6.15 7.41 -10.29
N GLN A 108 -6.57 8.52 -10.91
CA GLN A 108 -7.41 8.50 -12.12
C GLN A 108 -6.67 8.12 -13.40
N CYS A 109 -5.35 7.96 -13.35
CA CYS A 109 -4.49 7.61 -14.49
C CYS A 109 -4.65 8.51 -15.72
N GLN A 110 -5.20 9.72 -15.56
CA GLN A 110 -5.32 10.70 -16.64
C GLN A 110 -3.98 10.89 -17.36
N VAL A 111 -3.96 10.62 -18.66
CA VAL A 111 -2.81 10.88 -19.51
C VAL A 111 -2.69 12.39 -19.67
N LEU A 112 -1.49 12.92 -19.43
CA LEU A 112 -1.20 14.35 -19.58
C LEU A 112 -0.33 14.54 -20.83
N ASP A 113 -0.85 15.30 -21.79
CA ASP A 113 -0.14 15.59 -23.05
C ASP A 113 1.07 16.51 -22.84
N VAL A 114 1.10 17.22 -21.72
CA VAL A 114 2.19 18.11 -21.31
C VAL A 114 2.84 17.55 -20.04
N MET A 115 4.18 17.57 -20.03
CA MET A 115 4.93 17.18 -18.86
C MET A 115 4.55 18.07 -17.68
N THR A 116 4.11 17.46 -16.59
CA THR A 116 3.57 18.17 -15.43
C THR A 116 4.46 17.92 -14.22
N LYS A 117 4.78 18.97 -13.48
CA LYS A 117 5.57 18.91 -12.24
C LYS A 117 4.74 19.31 -11.04
N TYR A 118 5.17 18.85 -9.87
CA TYR A 118 4.50 19.08 -8.60
C TYR A 118 5.38 19.87 -7.63
N ARG A 119 4.95 21.08 -7.24
CA ARG A 119 5.79 22.03 -6.50
C ARG A 119 6.13 21.58 -5.06
N SER A 120 5.25 20.90 -4.33
CA SER A 120 5.49 20.40 -2.95
C SER A 120 6.53 19.30 -2.94
N SER A 121 6.69 18.60 -4.06
CA SER A 121 7.79 17.66 -4.26
C SER A 121 9.11 18.35 -4.61
N ARG A 122 9.15 19.69 -4.67
CA ARG A 122 10.31 20.46 -5.18
C ARG A 122 10.75 19.96 -6.56
N ASP A 123 9.79 19.71 -7.44
CA ASP A 123 10.02 19.20 -8.81
C ASP A 123 10.62 17.79 -8.90
N ASP A 124 10.52 17.02 -7.81
CA ASP A 124 11.01 15.64 -7.75
C ASP A 124 10.01 14.62 -8.26
N ILE A 125 8.77 15.06 -8.51
CA ILE A 125 7.74 14.31 -9.19
C ILE A 125 7.44 14.99 -10.53
N MET A 126 7.50 14.20 -11.60
CA MET A 126 6.99 14.59 -12.91
C MET A 126 5.98 13.55 -13.41
N ARG A 127 5.04 13.98 -14.23
CA ARG A 127 4.04 13.12 -14.87
C ARG A 127 3.85 13.53 -16.32
N GLY A 128 3.84 12.55 -17.21
CA GLY A 128 3.59 12.79 -18.63
C GLY A 128 3.20 11.53 -19.36
N SER A 129 2.64 11.71 -20.55
CA SER A 129 2.51 10.66 -21.55
C SER A 129 3.90 10.22 -22.04
N SER A 130 3.98 9.07 -22.71
CA SER A 130 5.24 8.63 -23.33
C SER A 130 5.75 9.64 -24.37
N MET A 131 4.84 10.31 -25.09
CA MET A 131 5.20 11.39 -26.01
C MET A 131 5.84 12.59 -25.30
N ALA A 132 5.36 12.95 -24.11
CA ALA A 132 5.93 14.04 -23.33
C ALA A 132 7.38 13.74 -22.90
N TYR A 133 7.68 12.50 -22.49
CA TYR A 133 9.06 12.07 -22.21
C TYR A 133 9.94 12.11 -23.46
N LYS A 134 9.44 11.65 -24.61
CA LYS A 134 10.15 11.71 -25.89
C LYS A 134 10.48 13.13 -26.34
N ILE A 135 9.52 14.05 -26.20
CA ILE A 135 9.72 15.47 -26.49
C ILE A 135 10.80 16.05 -25.57
N LEU A 136 10.76 15.70 -24.28
CA LEU A 136 11.76 16.14 -23.32
C LEU A 136 13.17 15.64 -23.68
N VAL A 137 13.34 14.36 -24.01
CA VAL A 137 14.63 13.80 -24.44
C VAL A 137 15.13 14.52 -25.69
N LYS A 138 14.28 14.72 -26.71
CA LYS A 138 14.65 15.48 -27.90
C LYS A 138 15.12 16.90 -27.58
N ALA A 139 14.44 17.60 -26.67
CA ALA A 139 14.83 18.94 -26.25
C ALA A 139 16.21 18.94 -25.57
N LEU A 140 16.52 17.91 -24.76
CA LEU A 140 17.85 17.77 -24.13
C LEU A 140 18.96 17.49 -25.15
N VAL A 141 18.67 16.70 -26.19
CA VAL A 141 19.63 16.42 -27.27
C VAL A 141 19.95 17.70 -28.04
N THR A 142 18.92 18.46 -28.45
CA THR A 142 19.09 19.66 -29.30
C THR A 142 19.63 20.88 -28.55
N TYR A 143 19.49 20.94 -27.23
CA TYR A 143 19.90 22.10 -26.45
C TYR A 143 21.41 22.29 -26.37
N ASN A 144 21.94 23.35 -26.98
CA ASN A 144 23.37 23.68 -26.95
C ASN A 144 23.70 24.91 -26.08
N GLY A 145 22.75 25.36 -25.24
CA GLY A 145 22.93 26.52 -24.37
C GLY A 145 23.76 26.20 -23.10
N PRO A 146 24.25 27.23 -22.40
CA PRO A 146 24.92 27.04 -21.12
C PRO A 146 23.93 26.48 -20.10
N VAL A 147 24.23 25.33 -19.51
CA VAL A 147 23.46 24.81 -18.38
C VAL A 147 23.70 25.74 -17.20
N ASP A 148 22.71 26.56 -16.89
CA ASP A 148 22.78 27.50 -15.78
C ASP A 148 22.79 26.72 -14.47
N LYS A 149 23.99 26.50 -13.91
CA LYS A 149 24.24 25.85 -12.62
C LYS A 149 23.41 26.40 -11.45
N LYS A 150 22.84 27.61 -11.58
CA LYS A 150 21.98 28.27 -10.58
C LYS A 150 20.47 28.21 -10.88
N ARG A 151 20.07 27.98 -12.15
CA ARG A 151 18.68 27.73 -12.58
C ARG A 151 18.41 26.26 -12.92
N VAL A 152 19.34 25.38 -12.58
CA VAL A 152 19.07 23.97 -12.38
C VAL A 152 18.09 23.91 -11.20
N GLY A 153 16.78 24.04 -11.44
CA GLY A 153 15.76 23.51 -10.53
C GLY A 153 16.08 22.05 -10.23
N VAL A 154 15.39 21.36 -9.33
CA VAL A 154 15.87 20.03 -8.86
C VAL A 154 16.02 18.99 -10.00
N LEU A 155 15.45 19.28 -11.18
CA LEU A 155 15.65 18.54 -12.44
C LEU A 155 16.75 19.03 -13.40
N GLY A 156 17.28 20.24 -13.28
CA GLY A 156 18.32 20.76 -14.18
C GLY A 156 17.92 21.08 -15.61
N ILE A 157 16.64 20.89 -15.96
CA ILE A 157 16.10 20.98 -17.32
C ILE A 157 15.17 22.17 -17.56
N GLU A 158 14.92 23.01 -16.56
CA GLU A 158 13.97 24.13 -16.66
C GLU A 158 14.43 25.26 -17.60
N GLY A 159 15.74 25.34 -17.83
CA GLY A 159 16.32 26.26 -18.81
C GLY A 159 16.35 25.72 -20.24
N VAL A 160 15.84 24.51 -20.49
CA VAL A 160 15.91 23.84 -21.80
C VAL A 160 14.70 24.28 -22.67
N PRO A 161 14.91 25.07 -23.74
CA PRO A 161 13.85 25.47 -24.65
C PRO A 161 13.17 24.24 -25.29
N GLY A 162 11.84 24.22 -25.29
CA GLY A 162 11.04 23.09 -25.79
C GLY A 162 10.69 22.05 -24.73
N ALA A 163 11.31 22.09 -23.54
CA ALA A 163 10.85 21.36 -22.37
C ALA A 163 9.71 22.14 -21.69
N ASN A 164 8.51 22.07 -22.26
CA ASN A 164 7.33 22.74 -21.70
C ASN A 164 6.83 21.97 -20.48
N PHE A 165 6.91 22.59 -19.31
CA PHE A 165 6.36 22.04 -18.08
C PHE A 165 5.12 22.80 -17.65
N ARG A 166 4.07 22.06 -17.31
CA ARG A 166 2.97 22.58 -16.50
C ARG A 166 3.34 22.41 -15.04
N GLU A 167 3.39 23.50 -14.29
CA GLU A 167 3.48 23.42 -12.84
C GLU A 167 2.08 23.28 -12.24
N LEU A 168 1.91 22.31 -11.35
CA LEU A 168 0.77 22.24 -10.46
C LEU A 168 1.20 22.67 -9.07
N GLU A 169 0.56 23.73 -8.57
CA GLU A 169 0.55 23.99 -7.13
C GLU A 169 -0.23 22.86 -6.45
N ASP A 170 0.33 22.36 -5.38
CA ASP A 170 -0.16 21.20 -4.66
C ASP A 170 -0.25 21.50 -3.15
N THR A 171 -1.00 20.64 -2.49
CA THR A 171 -1.13 20.60 -1.04
C THR A 171 0.14 20.02 -0.42
N LYS A 172 0.25 20.00 0.92
CA LYS A 172 1.35 19.35 1.67
C LYS A 172 1.27 17.82 1.53
N THR A 173 1.26 17.30 0.30
CA THR A 173 1.00 15.91 -0.07
C THR A 173 2.28 15.07 -0.01
N PHE A 174 3.40 15.64 -0.45
CA PHE A 174 4.67 14.93 -0.56
C PHE A 174 5.67 15.36 0.50
N ALA A 175 6.35 14.36 1.04
CA ALA A 175 7.44 14.50 1.97
C ALA A 175 8.75 14.19 1.23
N VAL A 176 9.64 15.17 1.11
CA VAL A 176 10.90 15.02 0.37
C VAL A 176 12.06 14.91 1.35
N TYR A 177 12.68 13.74 1.44
CA TYR A 177 13.82 13.44 2.33
C TYR A 177 15.16 13.49 1.59
N ASP A 178 15.35 14.53 0.77
CA ASP A 178 16.63 14.75 0.11
C ASP A 178 17.72 15.12 1.13
N LYS A 179 18.97 15.14 0.64
CA LYS A 179 20.13 15.43 1.49
C LYS A 179 19.97 16.74 2.28
N GLU A 180 19.62 17.82 1.59
CA GLU A 180 19.49 19.15 2.21
C GLU A 180 18.44 19.15 3.32
N THR A 181 17.31 18.48 3.10
CA THR A 181 16.25 18.39 4.09
C THR A 181 16.67 17.56 5.29
N VAL A 182 17.33 16.43 5.06
CA VAL A 182 17.79 15.56 6.15
C VAL A 182 18.87 16.26 6.98
N GLU A 183 19.85 16.89 6.34
CA GLU A 183 20.88 17.71 7.02
C GLU A 183 20.26 18.79 7.90
N LYS A 184 19.23 19.47 7.39
CA LYS A 184 18.59 20.60 8.06
C LYS A 184 17.62 20.20 9.17
N LEU A 185 16.74 19.23 8.90
CA LEU A 185 15.63 18.85 9.79
C LEU A 185 15.98 17.71 10.73
N TYR A 186 16.89 16.82 10.31
CA TYR A 186 17.27 15.63 11.05
C TYR A 186 18.81 15.52 11.17
N PRO A 187 19.50 16.54 11.68
CA PRO A 187 20.97 16.61 11.67
C PRO A 187 21.64 15.42 12.37
N LYS A 188 20.95 14.77 13.30
CA LYS A 188 21.42 13.57 14.00
C LYS A 188 21.56 12.33 13.11
N LEU A 189 20.86 12.28 11.98
CA LEU A 189 20.98 11.19 10.99
C LEU A 189 22.07 11.44 9.95
N TYR A 190 22.67 12.63 9.96
CA TYR A 190 23.68 13.02 8.99
C TYR A 190 25.08 12.84 9.59
N ASP A 191 25.83 11.88 9.06
CA ASP A 191 27.18 11.54 9.52
C ASP A 191 28.30 12.34 8.80
N GLY A 192 27.96 13.03 7.72
CA GLY A 192 28.87 13.92 6.98
C GLY A 192 29.97 13.26 6.16
N ARG A 193 30.06 11.91 6.07
CA ARG A 193 31.14 11.23 5.33
C ARG A 193 30.74 10.88 3.89
N PRO A 194 31.55 11.24 2.88
CA PRO A 194 31.34 10.81 1.49
C PRO A 194 31.79 9.35 1.28
N VAL A 195 31.06 8.59 0.47
CA VAL A 195 31.44 7.23 0.03
C VAL A 195 31.55 7.19 -1.50
N GLY A 196 32.58 6.54 -2.02
CA GLY A 196 32.82 6.37 -3.46
C GLY A 196 33.78 7.41 -4.06
N LYS A 197 34.51 7.00 -5.11
CA LYS A 197 35.38 7.91 -5.88
C LYS A 197 34.52 8.94 -6.61
N GLY A 198 34.46 10.17 -6.09
CA GLY A 198 33.75 11.28 -6.73
C GLY A 198 32.90 12.16 -5.81
N GLY A 199 32.74 11.83 -4.51
CA GLY A 199 32.14 12.73 -3.52
C GLY A 199 30.65 13.06 -3.70
N LYS A 200 29.92 12.32 -4.56
CA LYS A 200 28.49 12.54 -4.87
C LYS A 200 27.55 11.53 -4.20
N THR A 201 28.07 10.53 -3.51
CA THR A 201 27.29 9.51 -2.81
C THR A 201 27.39 9.74 -1.29
N PHE A 202 26.24 9.99 -0.66
CA PHE A 202 26.14 10.33 0.75
C PHE A 202 25.72 9.10 1.55
N THR A 203 26.48 8.74 2.57
CA THR A 203 25.99 7.83 3.61
C THR A 203 25.26 8.65 4.67
N PHE A 204 23.95 8.43 4.79
CA PHE A 204 23.25 8.69 6.05
C PHE A 204 23.80 7.74 7.11
N VAL A 205 23.54 8.00 8.40
CA VAL A 205 23.66 6.95 9.41
C VAL A 205 22.63 5.86 9.05
N LYS A 206 23.13 4.88 8.29
CA LYS A 206 22.67 3.53 7.91
C LYS A 206 21.35 3.07 8.53
N SER A 207 20.42 2.54 7.72
CA SER A 207 19.08 2.01 8.10
C SER A 207 18.10 2.95 8.83
N GLU A 208 18.58 4.02 9.45
CA GLU A 208 17.79 4.90 10.29
C GLU A 208 16.86 5.81 9.48
N LEU A 209 17.25 6.24 8.27
CA LEU A 209 16.34 7.04 7.43
C LEU A 209 15.11 6.24 7.01
N ALA A 210 15.28 4.97 6.62
CA ALA A 210 14.15 4.11 6.28
C ALA A 210 13.24 3.89 7.50
N ALA A 211 13.82 3.67 8.68
CA ALA A 211 13.07 3.56 9.94
C ALA A 211 12.32 4.86 10.30
N LEU A 212 12.97 6.02 10.13
CA LEU A 212 12.35 7.33 10.35
C LEU A 212 11.16 7.54 9.42
N VAL A 213 11.33 7.30 8.11
CA VAL A 213 10.26 7.44 7.12
C VAL A 213 9.12 6.48 7.41
N ASN A 214 9.43 5.23 7.79
CA ASN A 214 8.43 4.25 8.20
C ASN A 214 7.62 4.72 9.42
N GLY A 215 8.29 5.32 10.41
CA GLY A 215 7.64 5.95 11.56
C GLY A 215 6.71 7.10 11.15
N HIS A 216 7.18 8.03 10.32
CA HIS A 216 6.36 9.13 9.82
C HIS A 216 5.14 8.67 8.99
N LEU A 217 5.27 7.57 8.24
CA LEU A 217 4.14 6.96 7.52
C LEU A 217 3.10 6.37 8.47
N GLN A 218 3.54 5.70 9.54
CA GLN A 218 2.65 5.20 10.60
C GLN A 218 1.95 6.36 11.34
N ASP A 219 2.69 7.42 11.69
CA ASP A 219 2.11 8.61 12.31
C ASP A 219 1.03 9.23 11.43
N ASN A 220 1.30 9.33 10.12
CA ASN A 220 0.33 9.82 9.15
C ASN A 220 -0.90 8.91 9.05
N PHE A 221 -0.73 7.58 9.11
CA PHE A 221 -1.84 6.65 9.18
C PHE A 221 -2.71 6.89 10.42
N LEU A 222 -2.10 7.07 11.60
CA LEU A 222 -2.83 7.34 12.84
C LEU A 222 -3.54 8.71 12.83
N VAL A 223 -2.91 9.75 12.27
CA VAL A 223 -3.53 11.06 12.08
C VAL A 223 -4.74 10.98 11.14
N ASN A 224 -4.61 10.20 10.05
CA ASN A 224 -5.69 9.98 9.10
C ASN A 224 -6.84 9.16 9.70
N HIS A 225 -6.57 8.34 10.71
CA HIS A 225 -7.55 7.48 11.38
C HIS A 225 -7.76 7.86 12.86
N ARG A 226 -7.77 9.17 13.14
CA ARG A 226 -7.88 9.72 14.51
C ARG A 226 -9.12 9.28 15.30
N ASN A 227 -10.19 8.84 14.61
CA ASN A 227 -11.40 8.35 15.29
C ASN A 227 -11.25 6.90 15.76
N GLY A 228 -10.18 6.21 15.35
CA GLY A 228 -9.81 4.88 15.79
C GLY A 228 -9.85 3.81 14.69
N ILE A 229 -9.63 2.59 15.14
CA ILE A 229 -9.69 1.35 14.37
C ILE A 229 -10.91 0.56 14.85
N GLU A 230 -11.89 0.38 13.96
CA GLU A 230 -13.06 -0.45 14.21
C GLU A 230 -12.76 -1.90 13.83
N VAL A 231 -12.97 -2.82 14.77
CA VAL A 231 -12.78 -4.26 14.57
C VAL A 231 -14.14 -4.92 14.54
N LEU A 232 -14.43 -5.64 13.46
CA LEU A 232 -15.66 -6.42 13.36
C LEU A 232 -15.67 -7.52 14.44
N SER A 233 -16.61 -7.42 15.37
CA SER A 233 -16.91 -8.40 16.41
C SER A 233 -18.44 -8.54 16.55
N PRO A 234 -19.02 -9.68 16.17
CA PRO A 234 -20.45 -9.95 16.31
C PRO A 234 -20.96 -9.88 17.75
N GLU A 235 -20.11 -10.14 18.75
CA GLU A 235 -20.51 -10.19 20.16
C GLU A 235 -20.29 -8.86 20.93
N LEU A 236 -19.82 -7.79 20.25
CA LEU A 236 -19.45 -6.48 20.82
C LEU A 236 -18.41 -6.49 21.95
N ALA A 237 -18.11 -7.65 22.54
CA ALA A 237 -17.07 -7.88 23.52
C ALA A 237 -15.85 -8.49 22.83
N ILE A 238 -14.83 -7.67 22.55
CA ILE A 238 -13.55 -8.20 22.08
C ILE A 238 -12.85 -8.87 23.26
N THR A 239 -12.78 -10.19 23.21
CA THR A 239 -12.00 -10.99 24.15
C THR A 239 -11.03 -11.85 23.35
N ASP A 240 -9.93 -12.29 23.96
CA ASP A 240 -9.02 -13.27 23.32
C ASP A 240 -9.73 -14.60 22.98
N SER A 241 -10.93 -14.82 23.51
CA SER A 241 -11.84 -15.93 23.22
C SER A 241 -12.78 -15.71 22.04
N ASP A 242 -12.98 -14.49 21.54
CA ASP A 242 -13.79 -14.24 20.34
C ASP A 242 -12.98 -14.60 19.09
N PHE A 243 -13.16 -15.83 18.61
CA PHE A 243 -12.46 -16.36 17.45
C PHE A 243 -12.77 -15.60 16.17
N THR A 244 -13.96 -15.00 16.06
CA THR A 244 -14.35 -14.31 14.82
C THR A 244 -13.59 -13.01 14.63
N SER A 245 -13.24 -12.31 15.71
CA SER A 245 -12.52 -11.04 15.67
C SER A 245 -11.02 -11.14 15.99
N ARG A 246 -10.53 -12.28 16.46
CA ARG A 246 -9.17 -12.44 17.00
C ARG A 246 -8.04 -11.98 16.07
N SER A 247 -8.07 -12.38 14.80
CA SER A 247 -7.05 -11.96 13.82
C SER A 247 -7.12 -10.46 13.54
N SER A 248 -8.34 -9.94 13.34
CA SER A 248 -8.59 -8.50 13.14
C SER A 248 -8.12 -7.67 14.33
N LEU A 249 -8.40 -8.13 15.55
CA LEU A 249 -7.94 -7.49 16.78
C LEU A 249 -6.42 -7.46 16.85
N ARG A 250 -5.73 -8.56 16.54
CA ARG A 250 -4.27 -8.58 16.61
C ARG A 250 -3.67 -7.59 15.64
N ILE A 251 -4.18 -7.51 14.41
CA ILE A 251 -3.75 -6.51 13.43
C ILE A 251 -3.98 -5.10 13.96
N ALA A 252 -5.16 -4.82 14.53
CA ALA A 252 -5.46 -3.53 15.15
C ALA A 252 -4.48 -3.20 16.28
N MET A 253 -4.14 -4.17 17.14
CA MET A 253 -3.16 -3.99 18.21
C MET A 253 -1.77 -3.65 17.65
N GLU A 254 -1.31 -4.33 16.58
CA GLU A 254 -0.02 -4.01 15.96
C GLU A 254 -0.01 -2.63 15.30
N LEU A 255 -1.11 -2.22 14.65
CA LEU A 255 -1.23 -0.86 14.10
C LEU A 255 -1.12 0.22 15.19
N THR A 256 -1.53 -0.11 16.41
CA THR A 256 -1.46 0.77 17.59
C THR A 256 -0.18 0.61 18.41
N ARG A 257 0.82 -0.12 17.90
CA ARG A 257 2.16 -0.16 18.50
C ARG A 257 3.10 0.74 17.73
N CYS A 258 3.67 1.72 18.42
CA CYS A 258 4.64 2.61 17.80
C CYS A 258 5.88 1.85 17.36
N ASN A 259 6.22 2.00 16.08
CA ASN A 259 7.51 1.55 15.58
C ASN A 259 8.66 2.32 16.27
N LEU A 260 9.78 1.63 16.46
CA LEU A 260 11.02 2.26 16.90
C LEU A 260 11.51 3.20 15.80
N THR A 261 11.56 4.49 16.10
CA THR A 261 12.16 5.51 15.24
C THR A 261 13.47 6.01 15.87
N PRO A 262 14.54 6.20 15.07
CA PRO A 262 15.81 6.74 15.57
C PRO A 262 15.67 8.16 16.14
N LEU A 263 14.68 8.92 15.65
CA LEU A 263 14.35 10.25 16.12
C LEU A 263 12.86 10.31 16.52
N PRO A 264 12.53 9.97 17.77
CA PRO A 264 11.16 10.15 18.26
C PRO A 264 10.78 11.64 18.29
N LYS A 265 9.50 11.94 18.08
CA LYS A 265 8.91 13.30 18.14
C LYS A 265 9.32 14.23 16.99
N THR A 266 9.80 13.71 15.88
CA THR A 266 10.02 14.49 14.66
C THR A 266 8.79 14.45 13.76
N CYS A 267 8.58 15.51 12.98
CA CYS A 267 7.61 15.54 11.89
C CYS A 267 8.27 15.11 10.59
N SER A 268 7.48 14.64 9.64
CA SER A 268 7.85 14.58 8.23
C SER A 268 8.13 16.00 7.64
N PRO A 269 8.97 16.13 6.59
CA PRO A 269 9.44 17.41 6.08
C PRO A 269 8.36 18.45 5.76
N GLN A 270 7.25 18.03 5.16
CA GLN A 270 6.14 18.90 4.78
C GLN A 270 5.35 19.46 5.98
N HIS A 271 5.51 18.84 7.15
CA HIS A 271 4.91 19.30 8.41
C HIS A 271 5.93 19.99 9.33
N ALA A 272 7.24 19.81 9.12
CA ALA A 272 8.29 20.33 9.99
C ALA A 272 8.38 21.87 10.07
N SER A 273 7.97 22.58 9.01
CA SER A 273 7.88 24.05 9.00
C SER A 273 6.52 24.60 9.43
N SER A 274 5.56 23.72 9.71
CA SER A 274 4.21 24.10 10.11
C SER A 274 4.20 24.55 11.57
N THR A 275 3.38 25.54 11.91
CA THR A 275 3.05 25.86 13.32
C THR A 275 2.28 24.73 14.02
N THR A 276 1.90 23.69 13.26
CA THR A 276 1.29 22.45 13.74
C THR A 276 2.30 21.65 14.55
N LYS A 277 1.98 21.37 15.82
CA LYS A 277 2.81 20.50 16.66
C LYS A 277 2.97 19.13 16.00
N CYS A 278 4.19 18.61 15.98
CA CYS A 278 4.45 17.22 15.65
C CYS A 278 3.73 16.33 16.67
N PHE A 279 3.05 15.31 16.18
CA PHE A 279 2.44 14.31 17.03
C PHE A 279 3.45 13.20 17.29
N ASP A 280 3.67 12.88 18.56
CA ASP A 280 4.34 11.64 18.92
C ASP A 280 3.35 10.49 18.72
N CYS A 281 3.77 9.38 18.10
CA CYS A 281 2.94 8.18 17.97
C CYS A 281 2.26 7.79 19.29
N THR A 282 2.98 7.90 20.42
CA THR A 282 2.43 7.59 21.75
C THR A 282 1.34 8.56 22.20
N GLN A 283 1.33 9.79 21.68
CA GLN A 283 0.25 10.77 21.90
C GLN A 283 -0.96 10.53 20.99
N LEU A 284 -0.74 9.93 19.82
CA LEU A 284 -1.81 9.57 18.89
C LEU A 284 -2.56 8.32 19.35
N ILE A 285 -1.87 7.40 20.03
CA ILE A 285 -2.48 6.19 20.59
C ILE A 285 -3.08 6.51 21.95
N SER A 286 -4.41 6.44 22.04
CA SER A 286 -5.14 6.41 23.31
C SER A 286 -5.74 5.02 23.54
N SER A 287 -6.04 4.67 24.79
CA SER A 287 -6.65 3.38 25.16
C SER A 287 -8.00 3.09 24.51
N ALA A 288 -8.64 4.09 23.88
CA ALA A 288 -9.93 4.00 23.21
C ALA A 288 -9.84 3.92 21.67
N ILE A 289 -8.65 3.66 21.12
CA ILE A 289 -8.45 3.67 19.67
C ILE A 289 -9.04 2.43 18.98
N ILE A 290 -9.03 1.25 19.63
CA ILE A 290 -9.63 0.03 19.06
C ILE A 290 -11.07 -0.12 19.55
N LYS A 291 -12.02 -0.22 18.63
CA LYS A 291 -13.47 -0.26 18.94
C LYS A 291 -14.13 -1.49 18.31
N PRO A 292 -14.75 -2.39 19.09
CA PRO A 292 -15.62 -3.42 18.52
C PRO A 292 -16.82 -2.80 17.82
N VAL A 293 -17.18 -3.36 16.67
CA VAL A 293 -18.42 -3.07 15.98
C VAL A 293 -19.07 -4.35 15.47
N THR A 294 -20.40 -4.42 15.46
CA THR A 294 -21.13 -5.57 14.91
C THR A 294 -21.29 -5.54 13.40
N GLY A 295 -21.03 -4.39 12.77
CA GLY A 295 -21.21 -4.23 11.34
C GLY A 295 -20.34 -3.16 10.72
N PHE A 296 -20.28 -3.21 9.40
CA PHE A 296 -19.47 -2.34 8.58
C PHE A 296 -20.26 -1.10 8.21
N VAL A 297 -19.82 0.06 8.71
CA VAL A 297 -20.32 1.38 8.32
C VAL A 297 -19.11 2.25 8.01
N PRO A 298 -18.89 2.65 6.74
CA PRO A 298 -17.81 3.56 6.37
C PRO A 298 -17.93 4.86 7.15
N LYS A 299 -16.87 5.21 7.87
CA LYS A 299 -16.79 6.44 8.65
C LYS A 299 -15.55 7.21 8.26
N ASN A 300 -15.67 8.52 8.21
CA ASN A 300 -14.51 9.39 8.00
C ASN A 300 -13.52 9.22 9.15
N ALA A 301 -12.23 9.23 8.79
CA ALA A 301 -11.11 9.13 9.72
C ALA A 301 -11.15 7.95 10.70
N THR A 302 -11.76 6.83 10.28
CA THR A 302 -11.81 5.56 11.02
C THR A 302 -11.31 4.46 10.10
N PHE A 303 -10.44 3.58 10.59
CA PHE A 303 -9.99 2.42 9.84
C PHE A 303 -10.79 1.19 10.26
N PHE A 304 -11.32 0.38 9.34
CA PHE A 304 -12.11 -0.80 9.67
C PHE A 304 -11.34 -2.09 9.38
N ILE A 305 -11.38 -3.07 10.27
CA ILE A 305 -10.77 -4.40 10.06
C ILE A 305 -11.84 -5.46 10.28
N GLY A 306 -12.16 -6.20 9.21
CA GLY A 306 -13.19 -7.22 9.21
C GLY A 306 -12.69 -8.58 8.76
N SER A 307 -13.17 -9.62 9.42
CA SER A 307 -13.04 -11.00 8.97
C SER A 307 -14.36 -11.45 8.36
N VAL A 308 -14.29 -12.24 7.29
CA VAL A 308 -15.46 -12.87 6.67
C VAL A 308 -15.35 -14.38 6.83
N PRO A 309 -16.22 -15.01 7.64
CA PRO A 309 -16.27 -16.46 7.76
C PRO A 309 -17.01 -17.07 6.57
N HIS A 310 -16.62 -18.28 6.22
CA HIS A 310 -17.45 -19.15 5.41
C HIS A 310 -18.71 -19.51 6.22
N PRO A 311 -19.91 -19.59 5.62
CA PRO A 311 -21.13 -19.88 6.35
C PRO A 311 -21.09 -21.23 7.10
N LEU A 312 -20.38 -22.22 6.55
CA LEU A 312 -20.12 -23.50 7.26
C LEU A 312 -19.28 -23.30 8.52
N THR A 313 -18.22 -22.51 8.44
CA THR A 313 -17.37 -22.19 9.58
C THR A 313 -18.15 -21.45 10.64
N LEU A 314 -18.93 -20.44 10.24
CA LEU A 314 -19.75 -19.68 11.18
C LEU A 314 -20.76 -20.58 11.89
N LEU A 315 -21.48 -21.43 11.15
CA LEU A 315 -22.46 -22.35 11.73
C LEU A 315 -21.81 -23.34 12.69
N ALA A 316 -20.65 -23.87 12.33
CA ALA A 316 -19.92 -24.77 13.19
C ALA A 316 -19.40 -24.09 14.46
N LEU A 317 -18.98 -22.82 14.38
CA LEU A 317 -18.61 -22.01 15.54
C LEU A 317 -19.81 -21.76 16.45
N GLU A 318 -20.96 -21.39 15.89
CA GLU A 318 -22.21 -21.17 16.63
C GLU A 318 -22.70 -22.43 17.35
N LYS A 319 -22.58 -23.60 16.70
CA LYS A 319 -23.03 -24.89 17.23
C LYS A 319 -21.96 -25.64 18.02
N MET A 320 -20.72 -25.14 18.03
CA MET A 320 -19.54 -25.77 18.60
C MET A 320 -19.33 -27.23 18.14
N THR A 321 -19.64 -27.54 16.88
CA THR A 321 -19.57 -28.91 16.31
C THR A 321 -19.09 -28.90 14.86
N THR A 322 -18.35 -29.92 14.46
CA THR A 322 -18.01 -30.21 13.04
C THR A 322 -19.04 -31.12 12.37
N GLU A 323 -19.88 -31.79 13.16
CA GLU A 323 -20.93 -32.70 12.69
C GLU A 323 -22.19 -31.90 12.34
N LEU A 324 -22.24 -31.36 11.12
CA LEU A 324 -23.38 -30.60 10.60
C LEU A 324 -24.17 -31.45 9.60
N ASP A 325 -25.44 -31.68 9.90
CA ASP A 325 -26.39 -32.33 8.99
C ASP A 325 -27.36 -31.32 8.35
N ALA A 326 -28.11 -31.79 7.34
CA ALA A 326 -29.03 -30.94 6.59
C ALA A 326 -30.22 -30.42 7.42
N ALA A 327 -30.53 -31.04 8.56
CA ALA A 327 -31.57 -30.57 9.47
C ALA A 327 -31.04 -29.38 10.29
N THR A 328 -29.87 -29.55 10.91
CA THR A 328 -29.16 -28.51 11.67
C THR A 328 -28.89 -27.26 10.85
N ILE A 329 -28.52 -27.42 9.57
CA ILE A 329 -28.32 -26.29 8.65
C ILE A 329 -29.63 -25.53 8.43
N ARG A 330 -30.75 -26.22 8.19
CA ARG A 330 -32.06 -25.59 7.95
C ARG A 330 -32.65 -24.92 9.19
N ASP A 331 -32.33 -25.42 10.37
CA ASP A 331 -32.74 -24.81 11.64
C ASP A 331 -31.85 -23.60 12.02
N SER A 332 -30.79 -23.32 11.24
CA SER A 332 -29.89 -22.20 11.50
C SER A 332 -30.40 -20.88 10.91
N LYS A 333 -29.85 -19.76 11.42
CA LYS A 333 -30.19 -18.42 10.93
C LYS A 333 -29.62 -18.22 9.53
N GLN A 334 -30.49 -18.21 8.54
CA GLN A 334 -30.10 -17.92 7.16
C GLN A 334 -29.45 -16.53 7.03
N ASN A 335 -28.25 -16.50 6.42
CA ASN A 335 -27.49 -15.28 6.11
C ASN A 335 -27.20 -14.42 7.37
N ALA A 336 -26.84 -15.08 8.47
CA ALA A 336 -26.64 -14.43 9.76
C ALA A 336 -25.55 -13.35 9.71
N TRP A 337 -24.44 -13.62 9.03
CA TRP A 337 -23.32 -12.69 8.95
C TRP A 337 -23.63 -11.49 8.08
N SER A 338 -24.08 -11.68 6.84
CA SER A 338 -24.35 -10.57 5.91
C SER A 338 -25.48 -9.68 6.42
N LYS A 339 -26.52 -10.25 7.04
CA LYS A 339 -27.58 -9.46 7.69
C LYS A 339 -27.03 -8.67 8.88
N GLY A 340 -26.26 -9.29 9.76
CA GLY A 340 -25.69 -8.63 10.94
C GLY A 340 -24.66 -7.55 10.60
N THR A 341 -23.83 -7.79 9.59
CA THR A 341 -22.64 -6.99 9.30
C THR A 341 -22.84 -5.96 8.20
N LEU A 342 -23.51 -6.30 7.09
CA LEU A 342 -23.54 -5.45 5.90
C LEU A 342 -24.77 -4.56 5.80
N THR A 343 -25.86 -4.91 6.48
CA THR A 343 -27.12 -4.13 6.38
C THR A 343 -27.14 -2.89 7.27
N GLN A 344 -26.21 -2.76 8.23
CA GLN A 344 -26.18 -1.63 9.16
C GLN A 344 -25.92 -0.28 8.47
N ALA A 345 -25.16 -0.28 7.38
CA ALA A 345 -24.89 0.93 6.59
C ALA A 345 -26.01 1.30 5.62
N LEU A 346 -27.06 0.46 5.51
CA LEU A 346 -28.08 0.57 4.48
C LEU A 346 -29.43 1.04 5.06
N PRO A 347 -30.33 1.59 4.23
CA PRO A 347 -31.67 1.96 4.67
C PRO A 347 -32.40 0.81 5.37
N ARG A 348 -33.28 1.14 6.32
CA ARG A 348 -34.14 0.13 6.98
C ARG A 348 -34.86 -0.70 5.92
N HIS A 349 -34.90 -2.02 6.13
CA HIS A 349 -35.42 -3.04 5.20
C HIS A 349 -34.52 -3.40 4.00
N SER A 350 -33.28 -2.94 3.97
CA SER A 350 -32.31 -3.43 2.98
C SER A 350 -32.01 -4.92 3.19
N GLY A 351 -32.07 -5.69 2.11
CA GLY A 351 -31.75 -7.10 2.12
C GLY A 351 -30.25 -7.38 2.02
N ALA A 352 -29.88 -8.63 2.19
CA ALA A 352 -28.50 -9.08 2.09
C ALA A 352 -27.91 -8.96 0.67
N ILE A 353 -28.74 -8.94 -0.39
CA ILE A 353 -28.30 -8.61 -1.76
C ILE A 353 -27.73 -7.19 -1.81
N GLN A 354 -28.47 -6.20 -1.27
CA GLN A 354 -28.01 -4.82 -1.22
C GLN A 354 -26.73 -4.71 -0.38
N GLY A 355 -26.63 -5.48 0.71
CA GLY A 355 -25.41 -5.62 1.51
C GLY A 355 -24.21 -6.10 0.69
N LEU A 356 -24.40 -7.12 -0.16
CA LEU A 356 -23.34 -7.62 -1.04
C LEU A 356 -22.93 -6.63 -2.13
N VAL A 357 -23.89 -5.95 -2.75
CA VAL A 357 -23.58 -4.88 -3.71
C VAL A 357 -22.79 -3.77 -3.03
N PHE A 358 -23.19 -3.40 -1.81
CA PHE A 358 -22.48 -2.42 -1.00
C PHE A 358 -21.04 -2.85 -0.68
N LEU A 359 -20.83 -4.10 -0.26
CA LEU A 359 -19.50 -4.66 -0.03
C LEU A 359 -18.66 -4.71 -1.31
N SER A 360 -19.24 -5.16 -2.42
CA SER A 360 -18.57 -5.21 -3.72
C SER A 360 -18.13 -3.81 -4.15
N ASN A 361 -19.02 -2.84 -4.05
CA ASN A 361 -18.68 -1.45 -4.33
C ASN A 361 -17.59 -0.99 -3.37
N SER A 362 -17.66 -1.24 -2.07
CA SER A 362 -16.60 -0.80 -1.16
C SER A 362 -15.24 -1.42 -1.48
N LEU A 363 -15.18 -2.65 -2.00
CA LEU A 363 -13.92 -3.32 -2.36
C LEU A 363 -13.33 -2.85 -3.70
N TYR A 364 -14.20 -2.61 -4.69
CA TYR A 364 -13.81 -2.38 -6.09
C TYR A 364 -14.06 -0.96 -6.59
N SER A 365 -14.94 -0.16 -5.97
CA SER A 365 -15.19 1.25 -6.35
C SER A 365 -14.03 2.18 -6.04
N HIS A 366 -12.91 1.65 -5.53
CA HIS A 366 -11.66 2.37 -5.33
C HIS A 366 -10.96 2.76 -6.63
N GLU A 367 -11.42 2.26 -7.78
CA GLU A 367 -11.05 2.78 -9.09
C GLU A 367 -11.63 4.20 -9.35
N ASP A 368 -12.72 4.58 -8.65
CA ASP A 368 -13.31 5.93 -8.71
C ASP A 368 -13.38 6.61 -7.31
N LEU A 369 -12.30 7.32 -6.98
CA LEU A 369 -12.32 8.67 -6.40
C LEU A 369 -12.45 9.00 -4.89
N GLN A 370 -12.79 8.15 -3.90
CA GLN A 370 -12.98 8.71 -2.54
C GLN A 370 -12.22 8.16 -1.33
N LEU A 371 -11.90 6.86 -1.21
CA LEU A 371 -11.24 6.38 0.03
C LEU A 371 -10.33 5.19 -0.25
N PRO A 372 -9.05 5.35 -0.63
CA PRO A 372 -8.17 4.19 -0.63
C PRO A 372 -7.93 3.79 0.83
N ASP A 373 -8.24 2.55 1.17
CA ASP A 373 -7.72 1.90 2.38
C ASP A 373 -8.21 2.48 3.71
N ALA A 374 -9.50 2.84 3.82
CA ALA A 374 -10.13 3.01 5.14
C ALA A 374 -10.57 1.67 5.76
N HIS A 375 -10.29 0.55 5.10
CA HIS A 375 -10.64 -0.77 5.60
C HIS A 375 -9.73 -1.89 5.09
N MET A 376 -9.66 -2.97 5.86
CA MET A 376 -9.01 -4.22 5.52
C MET A 376 -9.98 -5.37 5.76
N TRP A 377 -10.14 -6.23 4.75
CA TRP A 377 -10.91 -7.46 4.86
C TRP A 377 -10.00 -8.67 4.70
N HIS A 378 -10.24 -9.70 5.50
CA HIS A 378 -9.60 -11.00 5.36
C HIS A 378 -10.62 -12.14 5.56
N LEU A 379 -10.26 -13.35 5.16
CA LEU A 379 -11.08 -14.54 5.45
C LEU A 379 -10.78 -15.02 6.87
N LEU A 380 -11.80 -15.52 7.57
CA LEU A 380 -11.59 -16.09 8.91
C LEU A 380 -10.74 -17.37 8.85
N GLU A 381 -10.89 -18.16 7.79
CA GLU A 381 -10.22 -19.45 7.60
C GLU A 381 -8.80 -19.31 7.04
N GLN A 382 -8.36 -18.09 6.70
CA GLN A 382 -7.04 -17.88 6.12
C GLN A 382 -6.18 -17.05 7.09
N ASP A 383 -4.93 -17.50 7.28
CA ASP A 383 -3.96 -16.69 8.01
C ASP A 383 -3.63 -15.44 7.19
N VAL A 384 -3.51 -14.30 7.89
CA VAL A 384 -3.19 -13.03 7.25
C VAL A 384 -1.70 -13.01 6.94
N ASP A 385 -1.34 -12.74 5.68
CA ASP A 385 0.06 -12.55 5.31
C ASP A 385 0.53 -11.18 5.79
N ALA A 386 1.53 -11.17 6.68
CA ALA A 386 2.08 -9.93 7.22
C ALA A 386 2.62 -9.00 6.13
N GLY A 387 3.24 -9.56 5.08
CA GLY A 387 3.74 -8.79 3.96
C GLY A 387 2.61 -8.09 3.21
N GLU A 388 1.54 -8.78 2.86
CA GLU A 388 0.36 -8.20 2.22
C GLU A 388 -0.33 -7.14 3.09
N ALA A 389 -0.36 -7.36 4.41
CA ALA A 389 -0.88 -6.38 5.36
C ALA A 389 -0.03 -5.09 5.36
N GLU A 390 1.30 -5.20 5.42
CA GLU A 390 2.20 -4.04 5.35
C GLU A 390 2.06 -3.25 4.03
N TYR A 391 1.85 -3.93 2.90
CA TYR A 391 1.53 -3.26 1.64
C TYR A 391 0.15 -2.60 1.68
N THR A 392 -0.81 -3.13 2.43
CA THR A 392 -2.12 -2.49 2.61
C THR A 392 -2.02 -1.21 3.45
N PHE A 393 -1.15 -1.18 4.46
CA PHE A 393 -0.97 -0.01 5.32
C PHE A 393 0.01 1.02 4.75
N GLY A 394 0.95 0.58 3.92
CA GLY A 394 1.96 1.45 3.29
C GLY A 394 3.23 1.63 4.12
N PHE A 395 3.36 0.91 5.22
CA PHE A 395 4.51 0.91 6.11
C PHE A 395 4.68 -0.46 6.75
N SER A 396 5.87 -0.69 7.27
CA SER A 396 6.27 -1.95 7.90
C SER A 396 5.83 -2.00 9.35
N LEU A 397 5.46 -3.20 9.80
CA LEU A 397 5.09 -3.54 11.17
C LEU A 397 5.93 -4.75 11.58
N PRO A 398 7.17 -4.55 12.05
CA PRO A 398 8.15 -5.63 12.25
C PRO A 398 7.64 -6.78 13.13
N GLU A 399 6.86 -6.45 14.16
CA GLU A 399 6.29 -7.44 15.09
C GLU A 399 5.04 -8.14 14.56
N LEU A 400 4.43 -7.66 13.47
CA LEU A 400 3.19 -8.22 12.94
C LEU A 400 3.34 -9.68 12.53
N LYS A 401 4.45 -10.01 11.86
CA LYS A 401 4.72 -11.40 11.46
C LYS A 401 4.80 -12.32 12.68
N THR A 402 5.64 -11.95 13.66
CA THR A 402 5.79 -12.70 14.91
C THR A 402 4.45 -12.89 15.62
N SER A 403 3.65 -11.82 15.67
CA SER A 403 2.33 -11.81 16.28
C SER A 403 1.31 -12.73 15.60
N LEU A 404 1.30 -12.75 14.26
CA LEU A 404 0.42 -13.62 13.48
C LEU A 404 0.90 -15.08 13.52
N ASP A 405 2.22 -15.32 13.52
CA ASP A 405 2.79 -16.66 13.67
C ASP A 405 2.48 -17.25 15.06
N GLN A 406 2.62 -16.46 16.12
CA GLN A 406 2.20 -16.85 17.48
C GLN A 406 0.72 -17.18 17.54
N LEU A 407 -0.14 -16.44 16.84
CA LEU A 407 -1.56 -16.72 16.76
C LEU A 407 -1.81 -18.08 16.10
N ALA A 408 -1.18 -18.35 14.97
CA ALA A 408 -1.27 -19.62 14.24
C ALA A 408 -0.71 -20.82 15.02
N GLN A 409 0.25 -20.60 15.92
CA GLN A 409 0.77 -21.63 16.82
C GLN A 409 -0.16 -21.85 18.02
N SER A 410 -0.71 -20.78 18.60
CA SER A 410 -1.61 -20.86 19.75
C SER A 410 -2.91 -21.61 19.46
N SER A 411 -3.40 -21.56 18.22
CA SER A 411 -4.55 -22.35 17.77
C SER A 411 -4.24 -23.84 17.61
N LYS A 412 -2.96 -24.22 17.52
CA LYS A 412 -2.51 -25.62 17.48
C LYS A 412 -2.23 -26.19 18.87
N GLN A 413 -1.92 -25.34 19.86
CA GLN A 413 -1.39 -25.76 21.17
C GLN A 413 -2.42 -25.77 22.32
N LYS A 414 -3.57 -25.11 22.21
CA LYS A 414 -4.61 -25.12 23.25
C LYS A 414 -5.70 -26.15 22.89
N SER A 415 -5.64 -27.35 23.45
CA SER A 415 -6.65 -28.41 23.25
C SER A 415 -7.96 -28.07 23.97
N THR A 416 -8.79 -27.24 23.36
CA THR A 416 -10.23 -27.35 23.56
C THR A 416 -10.80 -28.07 22.34
N LYS A 417 -11.80 -28.93 22.56
CA LYS A 417 -12.56 -29.60 21.47
C LYS A 417 -12.97 -28.61 20.37
N PHE A 418 -13.23 -27.37 20.75
CA PHE A 418 -13.52 -26.24 19.87
C PHE A 418 -12.36 -25.85 18.92
N GLN A 419 -11.11 -25.79 19.40
CA GLN A 419 -9.95 -25.46 18.56
C GLN A 419 -9.60 -26.59 17.59
N GLU A 420 -9.76 -27.83 18.03
CA GLU A 420 -9.62 -29.02 17.18
C GLU A 420 -10.68 -28.99 16.06
N ASN A 421 -11.94 -28.74 16.42
CA ASN A 421 -13.05 -28.58 15.47
C ASN A 421 -12.78 -27.44 14.47
N PHE A 422 -12.31 -26.27 14.93
CA PHE A 422 -12.01 -25.14 14.06
C PHE A 422 -10.83 -25.43 13.13
N ALA A 423 -9.78 -26.10 13.60
CA ALA A 423 -8.64 -26.50 12.77
C ALA A 423 -9.06 -27.51 11.69
N GLU A 424 -9.94 -28.47 12.04
CA GLU A 424 -10.52 -29.42 11.10
C GLU A 424 -11.35 -28.70 10.03
N ILE A 425 -12.23 -27.78 10.42
CA ILE A 425 -13.05 -27.00 9.49
C ILE A 425 -12.19 -26.08 8.61
N LYS A 426 -11.18 -25.41 9.19
CA LYS A 426 -10.23 -24.59 8.46
C LYS A 426 -9.51 -25.41 7.37
N ALA A 427 -9.12 -26.65 7.69
CA ALA A 427 -8.51 -27.55 6.72
C ALA A 427 -9.51 -27.97 5.61
N LEU A 428 -10.78 -28.16 5.94
CA LEU A 428 -11.84 -28.52 4.99
C LEU A 428 -12.21 -27.39 4.03
N VAL A 429 -12.32 -26.15 4.52
CA VAL A 429 -12.70 -24.97 3.72
C VAL A 429 -11.50 -24.38 2.96
N GLY A 430 -10.28 -24.60 3.47
CA GLY A 430 -9.03 -24.06 2.91
C GLY A 430 -8.38 -24.89 1.79
N GLN A 431 -8.80 -26.14 1.55
CA GLN A 431 -8.18 -27.04 0.56
C GLN A 431 -9.10 -27.33 -0.66
N PRO A 432 -8.54 -27.72 -1.83
CA PRO A 432 -9.32 -28.33 -2.90
C PRO A 432 -9.93 -29.66 -2.42
N LEU A 433 -11.25 -29.79 -2.49
CA LEU A 433 -12.02 -30.87 -1.87
C LEU A 433 -11.87 -32.22 -2.60
N GLU A 434 -11.29 -33.22 -1.93
CA GLU A 434 -11.30 -34.63 -2.37
C GLU A 434 -12.28 -35.54 -1.60
N LYS A 435 -13.07 -35.03 -0.62
CA LYS A 435 -13.98 -35.87 0.20
C LYS A 435 -15.48 -35.60 -0.02
N LYS A 436 -16.25 -36.68 -0.29
CA LYS A 436 -17.68 -36.69 -0.69
C LYS A 436 -18.71 -36.30 0.39
N VAL A 437 -18.46 -36.53 1.67
CA VAL A 437 -19.46 -36.27 2.74
C VAL A 437 -19.43 -34.79 3.17
N THR A 438 -18.26 -34.17 3.15
CA THR A 438 -18.04 -32.75 3.46
C THR A 438 -18.46 -31.82 2.31
N SER A 439 -18.49 -32.28 1.04
CA SER A 439 -19.03 -31.47 -0.07
C SER A 439 -20.52 -31.21 0.11
N LYS A 440 -21.31 -32.21 0.54
CA LYS A 440 -22.76 -32.08 0.68
C LYS A 440 -23.17 -31.10 1.78
N ALA A 441 -22.52 -31.14 2.94
CA ALA A 441 -22.80 -30.18 4.02
C ALA A 441 -22.42 -28.75 3.61
N MET A 442 -21.30 -28.59 2.91
CA MET A 442 -20.86 -27.30 2.36
C MET A 442 -21.87 -26.77 1.32
N GLU A 443 -22.23 -27.58 0.32
CA GLU A 443 -23.23 -27.24 -0.71
C GLU A 443 -24.58 -26.86 -0.10
N VAL A 444 -25.08 -27.63 0.86
CA VAL A 444 -26.35 -27.33 1.54
C VAL A 444 -26.25 -26.02 2.34
N THR A 445 -25.10 -25.74 2.96
CA THR A 445 -24.87 -24.53 3.74
C THR A 445 -24.75 -23.29 2.84
N GLU A 446 -24.02 -23.40 1.73
CA GLU A 446 -23.93 -22.34 0.72
C GLU A 446 -25.29 -22.06 0.09
N ALA A 447 -26.07 -23.10 -0.22
CA ALA A 447 -27.42 -22.95 -0.75
C ALA A 447 -28.39 -22.34 0.27
N TRP A 448 -28.23 -22.65 1.56
CA TRP A 448 -29.03 -22.06 2.64
C TRP A 448 -28.65 -20.60 2.90
N SER A 449 -27.35 -20.27 2.92
CA SER A 449 -26.81 -18.94 3.22
C SER A 449 -26.06 -18.35 2.02
N GLN A 450 -26.78 -18.21 0.91
CA GLN A 450 -26.23 -17.78 -0.39
C GLN A 450 -25.51 -16.43 -0.32
N TYR A 451 -25.95 -15.53 0.55
CA TYR A 451 -25.33 -14.21 0.65
C TYR A 451 -24.07 -14.21 1.51
N ASP A 452 -24.01 -15.04 2.56
CA ASP A 452 -22.79 -15.23 3.32
C ASP A 452 -21.73 -15.95 2.48
N ALA A 453 -22.13 -16.98 1.72
CA ALA A 453 -21.28 -17.64 0.74
C ALA A 453 -20.80 -16.66 -0.35
N GLY A 454 -21.71 -15.81 -0.85
CA GLY A 454 -21.38 -14.76 -1.81
C GLY A 454 -20.36 -13.75 -1.27
N ALA A 455 -20.51 -13.29 -0.02
CA ALA A 455 -19.56 -12.38 0.62
C ALA A 455 -18.18 -13.02 0.80
N HIS A 456 -18.15 -14.28 1.26
CA HIS A 456 -16.92 -15.04 1.41
C HIS A 456 -16.18 -15.17 0.09
N GLN A 457 -16.89 -15.60 -0.96
CA GLN A 457 -16.31 -15.77 -2.28
C GLN A 457 -15.84 -14.44 -2.89
N LEU A 458 -16.57 -13.35 -2.67
CA LEU A 458 -16.20 -12.00 -3.09
C LEU A 458 -14.88 -11.56 -2.46
N ILE A 459 -14.75 -11.69 -1.14
CA ILE A 459 -13.52 -11.35 -0.41
C ILE A 459 -12.36 -12.26 -0.83
N LYS A 460 -12.61 -13.57 -0.97
CA LYS A 460 -11.63 -14.54 -1.46
C LYS A 460 -11.08 -14.16 -2.83
N ASN A 461 -11.95 -13.76 -3.76
CA ASN A 461 -11.56 -13.32 -5.09
C ASN A 461 -10.80 -11.99 -5.04
N TYR A 462 -11.23 -11.04 -4.22
CA TYR A 462 -10.55 -9.76 -4.01
C TYR A 462 -9.13 -9.94 -3.46
N ILE A 463 -8.95 -10.76 -2.42
CA ILE A 463 -7.63 -11.09 -1.85
C ILE A 463 -6.76 -11.71 -2.92
N ARG A 464 -7.22 -12.77 -3.60
CA ARG A 464 -6.46 -13.42 -4.68
C ARG A 464 -6.01 -12.44 -5.77
N TYR A 465 -6.90 -11.55 -6.19
CA TYR A 465 -6.59 -10.52 -7.17
C TYR A 465 -5.50 -9.56 -6.67
N ARG A 466 -5.62 -9.06 -5.43
CA ARG A 466 -4.61 -8.19 -4.82
C ARG A 466 -3.27 -8.90 -4.65
N SER A 467 -3.26 -10.11 -4.11
CA SER A 467 -2.07 -10.94 -3.93
C SER A 467 -1.36 -11.20 -5.26
N ALA A 468 -2.10 -11.60 -6.31
CA ALA A 468 -1.54 -11.84 -7.63
C ALA A 468 -0.92 -10.57 -8.23
N THR A 469 -1.61 -9.43 -8.08
CA THR A 469 -1.11 -8.13 -8.57
C THR A 469 0.14 -7.69 -7.80
N LEU A 470 0.15 -7.88 -6.48
CA LEU A 470 1.30 -7.56 -5.63
C LEU A 470 2.50 -8.44 -5.98
N GLN A 471 2.28 -9.74 -6.19
CA GLN A 471 3.34 -10.66 -6.64
C GLN A 471 3.84 -10.33 -8.04
N ALA A 472 2.99 -9.86 -8.95
CA ALA A 472 3.42 -9.35 -10.25
C ALA A 472 4.35 -8.13 -10.11
N MET A 473 3.95 -7.16 -9.27
CA MET A 473 4.79 -5.98 -8.97
C MET A 473 6.13 -6.37 -8.32
N LYS A 474 6.12 -7.28 -7.34
CA LYS A 474 7.35 -7.77 -6.70
C LYS A 474 8.27 -8.50 -7.70
N ARG A 475 7.71 -9.27 -8.64
CA ARG A 475 8.48 -9.93 -9.71
C ARG A 475 9.09 -8.93 -10.69
N GLU A 476 8.31 -7.95 -11.12
CA GLU A 476 8.80 -6.87 -11.99
C GLU A 476 9.97 -6.11 -11.34
N ASN A 477 9.87 -5.80 -10.05
CA ASN A 477 10.90 -5.06 -9.31
C ASN A 477 12.11 -5.90 -8.85
N SER A 478 12.01 -7.23 -8.83
CA SER A 478 13.16 -8.11 -8.50
C SER A 478 14.09 -8.37 -9.69
N GLY A 479 13.79 -7.83 -10.87
CA GLY A 479 14.57 -8.04 -12.09
C GLY A 479 14.24 -9.33 -12.83
N ALA A 480 13.17 -10.04 -12.43
CA ALA A 480 12.57 -11.07 -13.23
C ALA A 480 11.77 -10.40 -14.37
N PHE A 481 12.48 -9.90 -15.39
CA PHE A 481 11.87 -9.46 -16.63
C PHE A 481 11.15 -10.64 -17.28
N VAL A 482 9.85 -10.79 -17.00
CA VAL A 482 8.96 -11.36 -18.01
C VAL A 482 8.78 -10.26 -19.02
N VAL A 483 9.49 -10.37 -20.13
CA VAL A 483 9.17 -9.67 -21.37
C VAL A 483 7.75 -10.08 -21.72
N LEU A 484 6.75 -9.35 -21.23
CA LEU A 484 5.44 -9.33 -21.83
C LEU A 484 5.61 -8.52 -23.12
N ALA A 485 6.10 -9.23 -24.14
CA ALA A 485 6.01 -8.81 -25.52
C ALA A 485 4.54 -8.46 -25.77
N LEU A 486 4.30 -7.19 -26.09
CA LEU A 486 3.11 -6.77 -26.82
C LEU A 486 3.20 -7.47 -28.18
N ASN A 487 2.28 -8.41 -28.42
CA ASN A 487 1.73 -8.67 -29.74
C ASN A 487 0.32 -8.09 -29.75
#